data_AF-A0A520UAA8-F1
#
_entry.id   AF-A0A520UAA8-F1
#
_cell.length_a   1.000
_cell.length_b   1.000
_cell.length_c   1.000
_cell.angle_alpha   90.00
_cell.angle_beta   90.00
_cell.angle_gamma   90.00
#
_symmetry.space_group_name_H-M   'P 1'
#
loop_
_entity.id
_entity.type
_entity.pdbx_description
1 polymer ?
#
loop_
_entity_poly.entity_id
_entity_poly.type
_entity_poly.pdbx_seq_one_letter_code
_entity_poly.pdbx_strand_id
1 'polypeptide(L)'
;MKKLIYLLLALLILACSSDDDGNLCNYTPTLTTTEVTNITETGATLNGEISIVSENCDNPNNTEQGFVYATTIQPTTANNKVNVNGTEISTTLENLEPNTTFYARTFLTNDLGEFYGNEVSFIISEEPIDCEVVYLAENGITIKACDDANVGDTGVIYGVTYTVVDEAMLREMVDNEEDLTKVVTTFVADMSDMFSNAEGFNQPIGHWDVSNVTDMSSMFENRKFINSFFNQTIGNWDVSNVIDMSYMFFRNDAFNQPIGDWDVSSVTNMEGMFFDADAFNQPIGNWDVSNVTNMFGMFRYGINFNQPIGNWDVSNVTDMYGMFFGAITFNQPIGNWDVSNVTNMFGMFVNASIFNQPIGNWDVSNVTDMYGMFNGANAFNQPIGNWDVSNVTNMFSMFSNAAAFNQPIGDWNVGNVTNMAYMFNDTTFNQPIGNWDVSNVNIIYNIFSNSYFNQPIGDWDLSSVTNISRMFYNAYNFNQPIEDWDVSNVTDMGGMFLEANAFNQPIGDWDVSSVTTTRQMFESADAFNQPIGDWNVISVTNMREMFENASTFNQDISTWSVDVVTTCYYFSDNSPLTEENKPNFTSCDPL
;
A
#
# COMPACT_ATOMS: atom_id res chain seq x y z
N MET A 1 3.74 24.16 -36.98
CA MET A 1 3.30 23.28 -38.09
C MET A 1 4.48 22.94 -39.00
N LYS A 2 5.16 21.83 -38.75
CA LYS A 2 5.97 21.09 -39.75
C LYS A 2 6.00 19.62 -39.33
N LYS A 3 6.13 18.78 -40.36
CA LYS A 3 5.52 17.46 -40.49
C LYS A 3 6.18 16.35 -39.65
N LEU A 4 5.32 15.37 -39.39
CA LEU A 4 5.45 14.11 -38.68
C LEU A 4 6.10 13.02 -39.59
N ILE A 5 6.67 11.98 -38.95
CA ILE A 5 6.72 10.54 -39.37
C ILE A 5 7.99 9.95 -40.07
N TYR A 6 8.82 9.27 -39.23
CA TYR A 6 9.31 7.85 -39.29
C TYR A 6 10.39 7.46 -40.34
N LEU A 7 11.37 6.55 -40.16
CA LEU A 7 11.73 5.49 -39.17
C LEU A 7 13.22 5.10 -39.45
N LEU A 8 13.90 4.51 -38.45
CA LEU A 8 15.16 3.75 -38.46
C LEU A 8 15.59 3.07 -39.79
N LEU A 9 16.90 3.07 -40.09
CA LEU A 9 17.69 1.82 -40.11
C LEU A 9 19.22 2.08 -40.15
N ALA A 10 19.93 1.20 -39.46
CA ALA A 10 21.36 1.18 -39.17
C ALA A 10 22.28 1.11 -40.41
N LEU A 11 23.47 1.71 -40.27
CA LEU A 11 24.68 1.32 -41.00
C LEU A 11 25.89 1.67 -40.14
N LEU A 12 26.23 0.79 -39.18
CA LEU A 12 27.58 0.72 -38.65
C LEU A 12 28.36 -0.28 -39.50
N ILE A 13 29.53 0.17 -39.93
CA ILE A 13 30.39 -0.46 -40.93
C ILE A 13 31.04 -1.72 -40.34
N LEU A 14 30.72 -2.88 -40.90
CA LEU A 14 31.53 -4.10 -40.77
C LEU A 14 32.56 -4.12 -41.90
N ALA A 15 33.85 -4.01 -41.54
CA ALA A 15 34.97 -4.45 -42.36
C ALA A 15 35.71 -5.55 -41.58
N CYS A 16 35.72 -6.76 -42.14
CA CYS A 16 36.36 -7.95 -41.57
C CYS A 16 37.90 -7.87 -41.61
N SER A 17 38.55 -8.37 -40.55
CA SER A 17 39.68 -9.30 -40.69
C SER A 17 39.76 -10.27 -39.50
N SER A 18 39.51 -11.54 -39.81
CA SER A 18 40.00 -12.81 -39.21
C SER A 18 40.55 -12.85 -37.77
N ASP A 19 39.90 -13.72 -36.98
CA ASP A 19 40.44 -14.61 -35.93
C ASP A 19 41.45 -14.03 -34.93
N ASP A 20 40.93 -13.48 -33.83
CA ASP A 20 41.47 -13.70 -32.49
C ASP A 20 40.32 -13.54 -31.47
N ASP A 21 40.24 -14.43 -30.47
CA ASP A 21 39.32 -14.30 -29.32
C ASP A 21 39.74 -13.05 -28.52
N GLY A 22 39.24 -11.88 -28.93
CA GLY A 22 39.63 -10.58 -28.40
C GLY A 22 38.68 -10.10 -27.31
N ASN A 23 38.95 -10.52 -26.09
CA ASN A 23 38.39 -9.99 -24.86
C ASN A 23 38.31 -8.44 -24.91
N LEU A 24 37.11 -7.86 -25.04
CA LEU A 24 36.93 -6.41 -25.09
C LEU A 24 37.32 -5.83 -23.72
N CYS A 25 38.31 -4.92 -23.70
CA CYS A 25 38.71 -4.18 -22.52
C CYS A 25 37.51 -3.36 -22.00
N ASN A 26 37.03 -3.71 -20.81
CA ASN A 26 35.97 -2.96 -20.13
C ASN A 26 36.62 -2.10 -19.04
N TYR A 27 36.72 -0.80 -19.30
CA TYR A 27 37.33 0.18 -18.41
C TYR A 27 36.29 1.20 -17.96
N THR A 28 35.80 1.05 -16.73
CA THR A 28 34.77 1.93 -16.16
C THR A 28 35.27 2.53 -14.85
N PRO A 29 35.80 3.75 -14.88
CA PRO A 29 36.18 4.44 -13.67
C PRO A 29 34.93 5.06 -13.02
N THR A 30 34.77 4.86 -11.71
CA THR A 30 33.78 5.53 -10.87
C THR A 30 34.49 6.55 -10.01
N LEU A 31 34.04 7.80 -10.09
CA LEU A 31 34.64 8.93 -9.39
C LEU A 31 33.55 9.61 -8.57
N THR A 32 33.78 9.77 -7.27
CA THR A 32 32.87 10.47 -6.36
C THR A 32 33.66 11.55 -5.64
N THR A 33 33.21 12.79 -5.75
CA THR A 33 33.68 13.89 -4.91
C THR A 33 32.76 13.96 -3.70
N THR A 34 33.30 13.78 -2.50
CA THR A 34 32.52 13.84 -1.26
C THR A 34 32.58 15.25 -0.67
N GLU A 35 31.93 15.43 0.48
CA GLU A 35 31.88 16.71 1.17
C GLU A 35 33.29 17.27 1.50
N VAL A 36 33.42 18.59 1.33
CA VAL A 36 34.62 19.35 1.63
C VAL A 36 34.67 19.62 3.14
N THR A 37 35.78 19.30 3.78
CA THR A 37 35.94 19.36 5.25
C THR A 37 37.07 20.32 5.64
N ASN A 38 37.24 20.61 6.92
CA ASN A 38 38.31 21.48 7.44
C ASN A 38 38.43 22.80 6.68
N ILE A 39 37.30 23.45 6.42
CA ILE A 39 37.26 24.77 5.81
C ILE A 39 37.80 25.78 6.83
N THR A 40 38.75 26.59 6.40
CA THR A 40 39.42 27.65 7.18
C THR A 40 39.38 28.95 6.39
N GLU A 41 39.88 30.04 6.97
CA GLU A 41 39.94 31.37 6.34
C GLU A 41 40.66 31.41 4.99
N THR A 42 41.52 30.43 4.70
CA THR A 42 42.31 30.38 3.46
C THR A 42 42.50 28.96 2.92
N GLY A 43 41.72 27.98 3.38
CA GLY A 43 41.96 26.60 3.02
C GLY A 43 40.77 25.67 3.23
N ALA A 44 40.80 24.52 2.60
CA ALA A 44 39.76 23.50 2.69
C ALA A 44 40.33 22.13 2.33
N THR A 45 39.75 21.05 2.84
CA THR A 45 40.15 19.67 2.53
C THR A 45 39.16 19.03 1.58
N LEU A 46 39.62 18.71 0.37
CA LEU A 46 38.86 17.97 -0.62
C LEU A 46 38.98 16.47 -0.35
N ASN A 47 37.86 15.76 -0.45
CA ASN A 47 37.77 14.33 -0.22
C ASN A 47 37.03 13.66 -1.39
N GLY A 48 37.36 12.40 -1.67
CA GLY A 48 36.69 11.66 -2.72
C GLY A 48 37.20 10.24 -2.87
N GLU A 49 36.51 9.50 -3.72
CA GLU A 49 36.83 8.11 -4.04
C GLU A 49 36.98 7.94 -5.55
N ILE A 50 38.01 7.20 -5.95
CA ILE A 50 38.26 6.79 -7.33
C ILE A 50 38.40 5.27 -7.36
N SER A 51 37.41 4.62 -7.96
CA SER A 51 37.44 3.18 -8.22
C SER A 51 37.63 2.94 -9.71
N ILE A 52 38.60 2.10 -10.06
CA ILE A 52 38.87 1.71 -11.43
C ILE A 52 38.61 0.22 -11.54
N VAL A 53 37.58 -0.15 -12.31
CA VAL A 53 37.34 -1.54 -12.70
C VAL A 53 37.84 -1.72 -14.13
N SER A 54 38.90 -2.51 -14.27
CA SER A 54 39.43 -2.96 -15.55
C SER A 54 39.24 -4.48 -15.66
N GLU A 55 38.37 -4.89 -16.57
CA GLU A 55 38.22 -6.30 -16.94
C GLU A 55 38.86 -6.54 -18.29
N ASN A 56 39.68 -7.59 -18.36
CA ASN A 56 40.28 -8.08 -19.60
C ASN A 56 41.30 -7.14 -20.26
N CYS A 57 41.87 -6.20 -19.51
CA CYS A 57 42.98 -5.34 -19.93
C CYS A 57 43.80 -4.83 -18.74
N ASP A 58 45.05 -4.45 -18.99
CA ASP A 58 45.85 -3.72 -18.03
C ASP A 58 45.30 -2.30 -17.83
N ASN A 59 45.55 -1.70 -16.67
CA ASN A 59 45.20 -0.30 -16.44
C ASN A 59 45.90 0.61 -17.46
N PRO A 60 45.21 1.63 -18.01
CA PRO A 60 45.78 2.56 -18.97
C PRO A 60 47.06 3.25 -18.48
N ASN A 61 48.02 3.43 -19.40
CA ASN A 61 49.24 4.18 -19.15
C ASN A 61 48.95 5.68 -18.97
N ASN A 62 49.92 6.41 -18.39
CA ASN A 62 49.83 7.86 -18.14
C ASN A 62 48.63 8.28 -17.28
N THR A 63 48.25 7.44 -16.31
CA THR A 63 47.15 7.74 -15.40
C THR A 63 47.57 8.86 -14.41
N GLU A 64 46.84 9.97 -14.46
CA GLU A 64 46.84 11.01 -13.42
C GLU A 64 45.46 11.06 -12.76
N GLN A 65 45.42 11.24 -11.45
CA GLN A 65 44.19 11.36 -10.67
C GLN A 65 44.35 12.36 -9.55
N GLY A 66 43.23 12.86 -9.04
CA GLY A 66 43.18 13.79 -7.91
C GLY A 66 41.95 14.70 -8.00
N PHE A 67 42.14 15.99 -7.75
CA PHE A 67 41.06 16.98 -7.77
C PHE A 67 41.33 18.12 -8.75
N VAL A 68 40.26 18.62 -9.36
CA VAL A 68 40.24 19.90 -10.08
C VAL A 68 39.32 20.87 -9.35
N TYR A 69 39.69 22.15 -9.29
CA TYR A 69 38.88 23.18 -8.64
C TYR A 69 38.97 24.54 -9.33
N ALA A 70 37.90 25.33 -9.25
CA ALA A 70 37.80 26.67 -9.84
C ALA A 70 36.75 27.52 -9.13
N THR A 71 36.73 28.82 -9.41
CA THR A 71 35.64 29.73 -9.01
C THR A 71 34.47 29.73 -10.00
N THR A 72 34.54 28.86 -11.02
CA THR A 72 33.48 28.64 -12.02
C THR A 72 33.02 27.20 -11.96
N ILE A 73 31.72 26.98 -12.20
CA ILE A 73 31.12 25.64 -12.29
C ILE A 73 31.82 24.76 -13.33
N GLN A 74 31.74 23.45 -13.11
CA GLN A 74 32.33 22.36 -13.89
C GLN A 74 33.84 22.51 -14.13
N PRO A 75 34.66 22.57 -13.06
CA PRO A 75 36.12 22.59 -13.22
C PRO A 75 36.60 21.36 -13.99
N THR A 76 37.61 21.58 -14.82
CA THR A 76 38.29 20.58 -15.64
C THR A 76 39.79 20.58 -15.35
N THR A 77 40.54 19.67 -15.98
CA THR A 77 42.01 19.62 -15.91
C THR A 77 42.71 20.88 -16.46
N ALA A 78 41.97 21.76 -17.15
CA ALA A 78 42.43 23.08 -17.58
C ALA A 78 42.38 24.15 -16.47
N ASN A 79 41.69 23.88 -15.35
CA ASN A 79 41.62 24.75 -14.18
C ASN A 79 42.74 24.41 -13.17
N ASN A 80 42.56 24.78 -11.90
CA ASN A 80 43.51 24.36 -10.87
C ASN A 80 43.39 22.85 -10.65
N LYS A 81 44.53 22.16 -10.61
CA LYS A 81 44.61 20.69 -10.55
C LYS A 81 45.58 20.27 -9.45
N VAL A 82 45.17 19.32 -8.60
CA VAL A 82 45.99 18.70 -7.56
C VAL A 82 46.00 17.20 -7.77
N ASN A 83 47.17 16.62 -8.01
CA ASN A 83 47.30 15.20 -8.24
C ASN A 83 47.41 14.45 -6.90
N VAL A 84 46.51 13.48 -6.67
CA VAL A 84 46.45 12.64 -5.47
C VAL A 84 46.18 11.21 -5.91
N ASN A 85 47.06 10.28 -5.53
CA ASN A 85 46.93 8.88 -5.90
C ASN A 85 46.28 8.07 -4.76
N GLY A 86 45.35 7.19 -5.10
CA GLY A 86 44.69 6.29 -4.15
C GLY A 86 43.31 5.87 -4.63
N THR A 87 42.64 5.02 -3.86
CA THR A 87 41.21 4.73 -4.03
C THR A 87 40.37 5.69 -3.22
N GLU A 88 40.77 5.95 -1.96
CA GLU A 88 40.29 7.06 -1.15
C GLU A 88 41.35 8.17 -1.24
N ILE A 89 40.96 9.32 -1.76
CA ILE A 89 41.86 10.44 -1.99
C ILE A 89 41.42 11.66 -1.19
N SER A 90 42.39 12.34 -0.58
CA SER A 90 42.16 13.55 0.19
C SER A 90 43.34 14.51 0.02
N THR A 91 43.05 15.81 -0.06
CA THR A 91 44.08 16.86 -0.09
C THR A 91 43.59 18.15 0.54
N THR A 92 44.48 18.82 1.25
CA THR A 92 44.23 20.17 1.77
C THR A 92 44.70 21.21 0.76
N LEU A 93 43.81 22.15 0.45
CA LEU A 93 44.09 23.36 -0.29
C LEU A 93 44.41 24.49 0.70
N GLU A 94 45.39 25.31 0.37
CA GLU A 94 45.80 26.48 1.16
C GLU A 94 45.88 27.71 0.25
N ASN A 95 45.89 28.91 0.85
CA ASN A 95 45.96 30.19 0.17
C ASN A 95 44.79 30.42 -0.82
N LEU A 96 43.62 29.88 -0.49
CA LEU A 96 42.39 30.18 -1.21
C LEU A 96 41.90 31.57 -0.81
N GLU A 97 41.38 32.30 -1.80
CA GLU A 97 40.85 33.65 -1.59
C GLU A 97 39.66 33.59 -0.62
N PRO A 98 39.68 34.39 0.46
CA PRO A 98 38.54 34.47 1.36
C PRO A 98 37.29 35.03 0.67
N ASN A 99 36.13 34.74 1.26
CA ASN A 99 34.80 35.11 0.76
C ASN A 99 34.55 34.69 -0.71
N THR A 100 35.16 33.58 -1.13
CA THR A 100 35.11 33.09 -2.51
C THR A 100 34.52 31.68 -2.57
N THR A 101 33.53 31.49 -3.45
CA THR A 101 32.98 30.17 -3.76
C THR A 101 33.90 29.42 -4.72
N PHE A 102 34.24 28.19 -4.37
CA PHE A 102 34.97 27.25 -5.19
C PHE A 102 34.08 26.03 -5.51
N TYR A 103 34.27 25.49 -6.71
CA TYR A 103 33.69 24.23 -7.16
C TYR A 103 34.83 23.23 -7.30
N ALA A 104 34.64 22.00 -6.84
CA ALA A 104 35.64 20.94 -6.90
C ALA A 104 35.06 19.63 -7.43
N ARG A 105 35.91 18.87 -8.11
CA ARG A 105 35.60 17.54 -8.66
C ARG A 105 36.81 16.64 -8.57
N THR A 106 36.63 15.35 -8.25
CA THR A 106 37.64 14.33 -8.54
C THR A 106 37.84 14.21 -10.05
N PHE A 107 39.08 13.99 -10.50
CA PHE A 107 39.41 13.74 -11.90
C PHE A 107 40.29 12.51 -12.06
N LEU A 108 40.21 11.90 -13.25
CA LEU A 108 41.11 10.85 -13.72
C LEU A 108 41.38 11.09 -15.19
N THR A 109 42.65 11.19 -15.60
CA THR A 109 43.05 11.26 -17.01
C THR A 109 44.00 10.14 -17.36
N ASN A 110 43.83 9.56 -18.54
CA ASN A 110 44.75 8.59 -19.11
C ASN A 110 44.68 8.65 -20.64
N ASP A 111 45.36 7.73 -21.32
CA ASP A 111 45.37 7.66 -22.79
C ASP A 111 43.98 7.40 -23.42
N LEU A 112 42.95 7.02 -22.63
CA LEU A 112 41.57 6.80 -23.09
C LEU A 112 40.68 8.05 -22.97
N GLY A 113 41.03 9.02 -22.12
CA GLY A 113 40.25 10.25 -21.95
C GLY A 113 40.34 10.86 -20.56
N GLU A 114 39.45 11.82 -20.32
CA GLU A 114 39.29 12.51 -19.03
C GLU A 114 37.94 12.14 -18.41
N PHE A 115 37.96 11.79 -17.13
CA PHE A 115 36.78 11.41 -16.35
C PHE A 115 36.70 12.31 -15.12
N TYR A 116 35.47 12.61 -14.69
CA TYR A 116 35.21 13.53 -13.59
C TYR A 116 34.08 13.01 -12.71
N GLY A 117 34.20 13.22 -11.39
CA GLY A 117 33.13 12.91 -10.44
C GLY A 117 32.01 13.95 -10.44
N ASN A 118 31.08 13.79 -9.48
CA ASN A 118 30.09 14.82 -9.16
C ASN A 118 30.79 16.12 -8.69
N GLU A 119 30.10 17.24 -8.86
CA GLU A 119 30.56 18.55 -8.40
C GLU A 119 30.11 18.81 -6.96
N VAL A 120 31.01 19.35 -6.17
CA VAL A 120 30.71 19.94 -4.86
C VAL A 120 31.16 21.40 -4.87
N SER A 121 30.43 22.26 -4.17
CA SER A 121 30.81 23.65 -3.95
C SER A 121 31.13 23.89 -2.48
N PHE A 122 32.03 24.83 -2.21
CA PHE A 122 32.38 25.28 -0.87
C PHE A 122 32.76 26.76 -0.88
N ILE A 123 32.60 27.44 0.25
CA ILE A 123 33.05 28.83 0.43
C ILE A 123 34.24 28.87 1.38
N ILE A 124 35.18 29.77 1.14
CA ILE A 124 36.19 30.16 2.13
C ILE A 124 35.66 31.39 2.85
N SER A 125 35.57 31.39 4.19
CA SER A 125 35.04 32.51 4.99
C SER A 125 36.08 32.98 6.00
N GLU A 126 36.24 34.31 6.16
CA GLU A 126 37.32 34.96 6.95
C GLU A 126 37.22 34.81 8.47
N GLU A 127 36.17 34.22 9.05
CA GLU A 127 36.03 34.20 10.51
C GLU A 127 35.65 32.81 11.05
N PRO A 128 36.07 32.45 12.29
CA PRO A 128 35.34 31.45 13.05
C PRO A 128 33.87 31.88 13.07
N ILE A 129 32.92 30.95 12.91
CA ILE A 129 31.48 31.26 12.98
C ILE A 129 31.17 31.75 14.41
N ASP A 130 31.43 33.03 14.68
CA ASP A 130 30.78 33.77 15.74
C ASP A 130 29.35 33.95 15.23
N CYS A 131 28.49 33.07 15.70
CA CYS A 131 27.12 32.98 15.26
C CYS A 131 26.40 34.27 15.66
N GLU A 132 26.23 35.23 14.74
CA GLU A 132 25.64 36.53 15.08
C GLU A 132 24.12 36.44 15.30
N VAL A 133 23.41 35.66 14.47
CA VAL A 133 21.95 35.40 14.61
C VAL A 133 21.57 34.04 13.99
N VAL A 134 22.10 33.77 12.79
CA VAL A 134 21.88 32.51 12.07
C VAL A 134 23.19 32.00 11.48
N TYR A 135 23.31 30.71 11.28
CA TYR A 135 24.49 30.07 10.69
C TYR A 135 24.09 28.89 9.79
N LEU A 136 25.00 28.53 8.87
CA LEU A 136 24.87 27.32 8.06
C LEU A 136 25.39 26.14 8.88
N ALA A 137 24.56 25.10 9.04
CA ALA A 137 24.93 23.87 9.74
C ALA A 137 26.05 23.11 8.99
N GLU A 138 26.65 22.14 9.67
CA GLU A 138 27.77 21.35 9.15
C GLU A 138 27.47 20.67 7.82
N ASN A 139 26.20 20.29 7.56
CA ASN A 139 25.75 19.66 6.31
C ASN A 139 25.70 20.61 5.09
N GLY A 140 26.03 21.90 5.27
CA GLY A 140 26.07 22.90 4.21
C GLY A 140 24.72 23.30 3.59
N ILE A 141 23.59 22.82 4.15
CA ILE A 141 22.24 23.05 3.62
C ILE A 141 21.33 23.70 4.68
N THR A 142 21.30 23.14 5.89
CA THR A 142 20.41 23.57 6.95
C THR A 142 20.86 24.91 7.53
N ILE A 143 19.95 25.85 7.69
CA ILE A 143 20.22 27.14 8.32
C ILE A 143 19.60 27.13 9.71
N LYS A 144 20.41 27.37 10.74
CA LYS A 144 20.02 27.33 12.15
C LYS A 144 20.14 28.70 12.81
N ALA A 145 19.32 28.93 13.82
CA ALA A 145 19.43 30.09 14.70
C ALA A 145 20.52 29.83 15.76
N CYS A 146 21.22 30.88 16.18
CA CYS A 146 22.14 30.81 17.32
C CYS A 146 21.36 30.65 18.63
N ASP A 147 22.02 30.11 19.68
CA ASP A 147 21.39 29.88 20.99
C ASP A 147 20.82 31.15 21.64
N ASP A 148 21.35 32.32 21.31
CA ASP A 148 20.96 33.63 21.82
C ASP A 148 20.08 34.45 20.85
N ALA A 149 19.79 33.91 19.66
CA ALA A 149 18.89 34.53 18.71
C ALA A 149 17.46 34.56 19.25
N ASN A 150 16.70 35.61 18.91
CA ASN A 150 15.30 35.77 19.28
C ASN A 150 14.42 35.64 18.05
N VAL A 151 13.15 35.28 18.27
CA VAL A 151 12.12 35.32 17.22
C VAL A 151 12.04 36.72 16.62
N GLY A 152 12.08 36.80 15.29
CA GLY A 152 12.10 38.05 14.53
C GLY A 152 13.50 38.60 14.25
N ASP A 153 14.55 38.08 14.89
CA ASP A 153 15.93 38.45 14.53
C ASP A 153 16.24 37.99 13.11
N THR A 154 17.09 38.75 12.41
CA THR A 154 17.47 38.46 11.03
C THR A 154 18.97 38.27 10.91
N GLY A 155 19.41 37.24 10.18
CA GLY A 155 20.81 37.03 9.84
C GLY A 155 21.03 36.88 8.33
N VAL A 156 22.28 36.93 7.88
CA VAL A 156 22.62 36.88 6.44
C VAL A 156 23.51 35.69 6.14
N ILE A 157 23.07 34.81 5.23
CA ILE A 157 23.85 33.69 4.70
C ILE A 157 23.95 33.86 3.20
N TYR A 158 25.17 33.90 2.65
CA TYR A 158 25.44 34.10 1.23
C TYR A 158 24.72 35.32 0.60
N GLY A 159 24.53 36.39 1.37
CA GLY A 159 23.84 37.61 0.91
C GLY A 159 22.31 37.53 0.90
N VAL A 160 21.72 36.42 1.38
CA VAL A 160 20.27 36.29 1.61
C VAL A 160 19.99 36.54 3.08
N THR A 161 19.03 37.43 3.36
CA THR A 161 18.55 37.69 4.73
C THR A 161 17.51 36.65 5.10
N TYR A 162 17.73 35.96 6.22
CA TYR A 162 16.82 35.00 6.81
C TYR A 162 16.27 35.53 8.13
N THR A 163 15.00 35.23 8.41
CA THR A 163 14.32 35.62 9.66
C THR A 163 14.11 34.41 10.55
N VAL A 164 14.48 34.50 11.82
CA VAL A 164 14.20 33.48 12.83
C VAL A 164 12.73 33.54 13.21
N VAL A 165 12.03 32.41 13.14
CA VAL A 165 10.59 32.32 13.42
C VAL A 165 10.32 31.30 14.52
N ASP A 166 9.26 31.54 15.30
CA ASP A 166 8.60 30.50 16.08
C ASP A 166 7.41 29.92 15.31
N GLU A 167 6.73 28.95 15.91
CA GLU A 167 5.56 28.31 15.32
C GLU A 167 4.45 29.32 14.99
N ALA A 168 4.17 30.26 15.90
CA ALA A 168 3.07 31.21 15.72
C ALA A 168 3.32 32.14 14.53
N MET A 169 4.54 32.68 14.42
CA MET A 169 4.94 33.51 13.29
C MET A 169 4.96 32.69 11.99
N LEU A 170 5.47 31.46 12.02
CA LEU A 170 5.48 30.60 10.83
C LEU A 170 4.07 30.32 10.32
N ARG A 171 3.12 29.96 11.21
CA ARG A 171 1.71 29.73 10.84
C ARG A 171 1.07 30.99 10.25
N GLU A 172 1.31 32.17 10.82
CA GLU A 172 0.83 33.44 10.25
C GLU A 172 1.38 33.66 8.84
N MET A 173 2.67 33.38 8.62
CA MET A 173 3.28 33.47 7.28
C MET A 173 2.67 32.46 6.30
N VAL A 174 2.34 31.24 6.73
CA VAL A 174 1.63 30.27 5.88
C VAL A 174 0.23 30.76 5.52
N ASP A 175 -0.56 31.21 6.49
CA ASP A 175 -1.92 31.71 6.29
C ASP A 175 -1.96 32.91 5.33
N ASN A 176 -0.91 33.72 5.34
CA ASN A 176 -0.73 34.87 4.46
C ASN A 176 -0.11 34.53 3.09
N GLU A 177 0.17 33.24 2.82
CA GLU A 177 0.84 32.77 1.59
C GLU A 177 2.20 33.45 1.33
N GLU A 178 2.97 33.71 2.40
CA GLU A 178 4.25 34.42 2.32
C GLU A 178 5.39 33.57 1.72
N ASP A 179 6.52 34.22 1.41
CA ASP A 179 7.74 33.56 0.98
C ASP A 179 8.47 32.92 2.17
N LEU A 180 8.39 31.60 2.25
CA LEU A 180 8.98 30.77 3.30
C LEU A 180 10.40 30.31 2.96
N THR A 181 10.97 30.76 1.84
CA THR A 181 12.34 30.39 1.44
C THR A 181 13.43 31.13 2.21
N LYS A 182 13.04 32.02 3.13
CA LYS A 182 13.92 32.91 3.89
C LYS A 182 13.65 32.87 5.40
N VAL A 183 13.19 31.73 5.91
CA VAL A 183 12.90 31.55 7.34
C VAL A 183 13.84 30.55 7.98
N VAL A 184 14.10 30.72 9.27
CA VAL A 184 14.87 29.79 10.13
C VAL A 184 13.95 29.24 11.20
N THR A 185 13.78 27.92 11.19
CA THR A 185 12.75 27.20 11.97
C THR A 185 13.28 26.55 13.24
N THR A 186 14.50 26.88 13.68
CA THR A 186 15.13 26.26 14.87
C THR A 186 14.26 26.29 16.12
N PHE A 187 13.38 27.27 16.29
CA PHE A 187 12.48 27.39 17.46
C PHE A 187 11.07 26.80 17.23
N VAL A 188 10.87 26.03 16.16
CA VAL A 188 9.61 25.34 15.87
C VAL A 188 9.71 23.90 16.37
N ALA A 189 8.79 23.51 17.26
CA ALA A 189 8.70 22.14 17.80
C ALA A 189 7.51 21.34 17.24
N ASP A 190 6.53 22.03 16.67
CA ASP A 190 5.29 21.45 16.15
C ASP A 190 5.06 21.99 14.73
N MET A 191 5.05 21.09 13.75
CA MET A 191 4.72 21.37 12.35
C MET A 191 3.43 20.67 11.92
N SER A 192 2.64 20.20 12.88
CA SER A 192 1.34 19.59 12.60
C SER A 192 0.46 20.55 11.82
N ASP A 193 -0.18 20.00 10.79
CA ASP A 193 -1.08 20.71 9.87
C ASP A 193 -0.49 21.95 9.18
N MET A 194 0.83 22.19 9.26
CA MET A 194 1.44 23.47 8.84
C MET A 194 1.08 23.86 7.41
N PHE A 195 1.04 22.89 6.48
CA PHE A 195 0.63 23.08 5.10
C PHE A 195 -0.61 22.26 4.71
N SER A 196 -1.42 21.87 5.70
CA SER A 196 -2.64 21.10 5.46
C SER A 196 -3.58 21.87 4.53
N ASN A 197 -3.88 21.27 3.37
CA ASN A 197 -4.71 21.86 2.31
C ASN A 197 -4.17 23.17 1.71
N ALA A 198 -2.87 23.46 1.87
CA ALA A 198 -2.20 24.61 1.26
C ALA A 198 -2.10 24.41 -0.27
N GLU A 199 -3.00 25.06 -1.00
CA GLU A 199 -3.15 24.82 -2.44
C GLU A 199 -1.91 25.31 -3.20
N GLY A 200 -1.23 24.39 -3.90
CA GLY A 200 -0.06 24.74 -4.71
C GLY A 200 1.21 25.06 -3.91
N PHE A 201 1.22 24.84 -2.59
CA PHE A 201 2.45 25.00 -1.81
C PHE A 201 3.52 24.02 -2.30
N ASN A 202 4.65 24.55 -2.75
CA ASN A 202 5.79 23.79 -3.26
C ASN A 202 7.09 24.60 -3.15
N GLN A 203 7.20 25.47 -2.13
CA GLN A 203 8.37 26.32 -1.95
C GLN A 203 9.58 25.51 -1.45
N PRO A 204 10.82 25.82 -1.90
CA PRO A 204 12.01 25.08 -1.51
C PRO A 204 12.39 25.35 -0.04
N ILE A 205 11.94 24.46 0.83
CA ILE A 205 12.13 24.50 2.29
C ILE A 205 13.19 23.50 2.80
N GLY A 206 14.00 22.92 1.91
CA GLY A 206 15.03 21.95 2.29
C GLY A 206 16.06 22.47 3.31
N HIS A 207 16.29 23.79 3.34
CA HIS A 207 17.23 24.42 4.29
C HIS A 207 16.68 24.59 5.71
N TRP A 208 15.40 24.26 5.94
CA TRP A 208 14.80 24.38 7.27
C TRP A 208 15.49 23.50 8.30
N ASP A 209 15.56 24.02 9.52
CA ASP A 209 16.00 23.26 10.70
C ASP A 209 14.78 22.65 11.38
N VAL A 210 14.61 21.35 11.23
CA VAL A 210 13.53 20.58 11.85
C VAL A 210 14.02 19.71 13.01
N SER A 211 15.26 19.90 13.46
CA SER A 211 15.87 19.07 14.50
C SER A 211 15.20 19.17 15.87
N ASN A 212 14.37 20.20 16.11
CA ASN A 212 13.56 20.34 17.34
C ASN A 212 12.10 19.91 17.17
N VAL A 213 11.68 19.49 15.98
CA VAL A 213 10.30 19.14 15.68
C VAL A 213 9.98 17.75 16.23
N THR A 214 8.89 17.65 16.99
CA THR A 214 8.37 16.39 17.54
C THR A 214 7.09 15.91 16.85
N ASP A 215 6.37 16.79 16.16
CA ASP A 215 5.11 16.49 15.49
C ASP A 215 5.11 17.04 14.05
N MET A 216 4.96 16.17 13.07
CA MET A 216 4.80 16.49 11.65
C MET A 216 3.48 15.97 11.09
N SER A 217 2.52 15.66 11.96
CA SER A 217 1.25 15.06 11.57
C SER A 217 0.50 15.97 10.61
N SER A 218 -0.02 15.41 9.52
CA SER A 218 -0.77 16.13 8.48
C SER A 218 -0.05 17.33 7.85
N MET A 219 1.28 17.44 8.01
CA MET A 219 2.04 18.64 7.59
C MET A 219 1.82 19.00 6.12
N PHE A 220 1.75 18.03 5.20
CA PHE A 220 1.49 18.23 3.76
C PHE A 220 0.20 17.53 3.30
N GLU A 221 -0.75 17.33 4.20
CA GLU A 221 -2.02 16.66 3.91
C GLU A 221 -2.86 17.42 2.88
N ASN A 222 -3.60 16.69 2.03
CA ASN A 222 -4.61 17.27 1.15
C ASN A 222 -5.98 16.58 1.22
N ARG A 223 -6.93 17.20 1.92
CA ARG A 223 -8.34 16.76 2.01
C ARG A 223 -9.27 17.40 0.99
N LYS A 224 -8.80 18.35 0.17
CA LYS A 224 -9.64 19.10 -0.79
C LYS A 224 -9.93 18.36 -2.11
N PHE A 225 -9.40 17.15 -2.31
CA PHE A 225 -9.55 16.37 -3.55
C PHE A 225 -9.11 17.12 -4.82
N ILE A 226 -8.19 18.06 -4.66
CA ILE A 226 -7.41 18.69 -5.73
C ILE A 226 -5.99 18.14 -5.63
N ASN A 227 -5.22 18.09 -6.71
CA ASN A 227 -3.88 17.49 -6.63
C ASN A 227 -2.99 18.30 -5.66
N SER A 228 -2.36 17.64 -4.69
CA SER A 228 -1.24 18.24 -3.94
C SER A 228 0.01 18.21 -4.82
N PHE A 229 0.85 19.23 -4.75
CA PHE A 229 2.04 19.36 -5.60
C PHE A 229 3.36 19.40 -4.83
N PHE A 230 3.31 19.30 -3.49
CA PHE A 230 4.54 19.40 -2.71
C PHE A 230 5.46 18.22 -3.03
N ASN A 231 6.62 18.53 -3.62
CA ASN A 231 7.60 17.54 -4.05
C ASN A 231 9.03 18.13 -3.99
N GLN A 232 9.30 18.96 -2.99
CA GLN A 232 10.62 19.56 -2.78
C GLN A 232 11.54 18.64 -2.00
N THR A 233 12.84 18.74 -2.26
CA THR A 233 13.86 17.95 -1.58
C THR A 233 13.91 18.28 -0.09
N ILE A 234 13.61 17.28 0.73
CA ILE A 234 13.61 17.33 2.20
C ILE A 234 14.40 16.16 2.82
N GLY A 235 15.15 15.42 2.01
CA GLY A 235 15.93 14.25 2.47
C GLY A 235 17.03 14.60 3.48
N ASN A 236 17.47 15.87 3.51
CA ASN A 236 18.48 16.37 4.45
C ASN A 236 17.93 16.81 5.81
N TRP A 237 16.61 16.70 6.02
CA TRP A 237 15.98 17.04 7.28
C TRP A 237 16.39 16.07 8.40
N ASP A 238 16.76 16.62 9.55
CA ASP A 238 17.00 15.85 10.77
C ASP A 238 15.67 15.62 11.50
N VAL A 239 15.04 14.48 11.21
CA VAL A 239 13.75 14.08 11.79
C VAL A 239 13.89 13.17 13.01
N SER A 240 15.10 13.06 13.59
CA SER A 240 15.42 12.11 14.67
C SER A 240 14.61 12.33 15.96
N ASN A 241 14.04 13.53 16.16
CA ASN A 241 13.19 13.87 17.30
C ASN A 241 11.68 13.78 17.02
N VAL A 242 11.27 13.46 15.78
CA VAL A 242 9.86 13.38 15.40
C VAL A 242 9.23 12.11 16.00
N ILE A 243 8.09 12.29 16.66
CA ILE A 243 7.32 11.24 17.33
C ILE A 243 6.08 10.85 16.52
N ASP A 244 5.43 11.83 15.87
CA ASP A 244 4.22 11.63 15.08
C ASP A 244 4.42 12.12 13.63
N MET A 245 4.26 11.20 12.68
CA MET A 245 4.26 11.47 11.23
C MET A 245 2.92 11.09 10.58
N SER A 246 1.87 10.92 11.37
CA SER A 246 0.57 10.50 10.87
C SER A 246 0.06 11.47 9.80
N TYR A 247 -0.43 10.95 8.69
CA TYR A 247 -0.99 11.71 7.58
C TYR A 247 -0.06 12.75 6.93
N MET A 248 1.25 12.75 7.23
CA MET A 248 2.19 13.78 6.78
C MET A 248 2.13 14.04 5.27
N PHE A 249 1.97 12.98 4.45
CA PHE A 249 1.81 13.05 3.00
C PHE A 249 0.48 12.48 2.50
N PHE A 250 -0.56 12.46 3.34
CA PHE A 250 -1.90 11.98 2.94
C PHE A 250 -2.39 12.74 1.71
N ARG A 251 -2.73 12.00 0.65
CA ARG A 251 -3.15 12.54 -0.66
C ARG A 251 -2.16 13.48 -1.30
N ASN A 252 -0.88 13.26 -1.04
CA ASN A 252 0.18 13.95 -1.76
C ASN A 252 0.56 13.18 -3.03
N ASP A 253 -0.27 13.31 -4.06
CA ASP A 253 -0.14 12.58 -5.33
C ASP A 253 1.20 12.78 -6.04
N ALA A 254 1.91 13.88 -5.77
CA ALA A 254 3.15 14.25 -6.45
C ALA A 254 4.42 13.88 -5.67
N PHE A 255 4.33 13.67 -4.35
CA PHE A 255 5.51 13.51 -3.51
C PHE A 255 6.24 12.19 -3.79
N ASN A 256 7.51 12.28 -4.15
CA ASN A 256 8.37 11.12 -4.44
C ASN A 256 9.86 11.45 -4.21
N GLN A 257 10.19 12.26 -3.21
CA GLN A 257 11.56 12.67 -2.91
C GLN A 257 12.30 11.67 -2.03
N PRO A 258 13.62 11.50 -2.20
CA PRO A 258 14.40 10.55 -1.43
C PRO A 258 14.42 10.94 0.06
N ILE A 259 13.77 10.11 0.88
CA ILE A 259 13.69 10.24 2.35
C ILE A 259 14.20 8.97 3.06
N GLY A 260 14.89 8.09 2.32
CA GLY A 260 15.40 6.82 2.84
C GLY A 260 16.45 6.97 3.95
N ASP A 261 17.11 8.13 4.01
CA ASP A 261 18.17 8.45 4.98
C ASP A 261 17.63 9.12 6.27
N TRP A 262 16.31 9.31 6.37
CA TRP A 262 15.69 9.82 7.58
C TRP A 262 15.85 8.84 8.76
N ASP A 263 16.27 9.37 9.91
CA ASP A 263 16.23 8.66 11.19
C ASP A 263 14.81 8.74 11.77
N VAL A 264 14.01 7.70 11.54
CA VAL A 264 12.64 7.59 12.06
C VAL A 264 12.56 6.77 13.35
N SER A 265 13.68 6.48 14.00
CA SER A 265 13.74 5.59 15.17
C SER A 265 12.93 6.08 16.36
N SER A 266 12.64 7.39 16.45
CA SER A 266 11.78 7.97 17.51
C SER A 266 10.28 7.96 17.18
N VAL A 267 9.90 7.67 15.92
CA VAL A 267 8.51 7.75 15.47
C VAL A 267 7.69 6.61 16.08
N THR A 268 6.54 6.96 16.65
CA THR A 268 5.60 5.99 17.25
C THR A 268 4.29 5.86 16.46
N ASN A 269 3.95 6.87 15.64
CA ASN A 269 2.73 6.94 14.86
C ASN A 269 3.02 7.24 13.38
N MET A 270 2.70 6.29 12.49
CA MET A 270 2.81 6.43 11.03
C MET A 270 1.46 6.25 10.32
N GLU A 271 0.36 6.43 11.07
CA GLU A 271 -1.00 6.32 10.54
C GLU A 271 -1.16 7.15 9.26
N GLY A 272 -1.52 6.52 8.15
CA GLY A 272 -1.88 7.20 6.91
C GLY A 272 -0.77 8.06 6.29
N MET A 273 0.49 7.92 6.70
CA MET A 273 1.59 8.80 6.26
C MET A 273 1.66 8.95 4.73
N PHE A 274 1.44 7.86 3.98
CA PHE A 274 1.41 7.83 2.50
C PHE A 274 0.07 7.33 1.93
N PHE A 275 -1.02 7.49 2.69
CA PHE A 275 -2.34 7.14 2.20
C PHE A 275 -2.65 7.99 0.96
N ASP A 276 -2.97 7.34 -0.17
CA ASP A 276 -3.36 7.96 -1.45
C ASP A 276 -2.25 8.89 -1.99
N ALA A 277 -0.99 8.63 -1.60
CA ALA A 277 0.20 9.29 -2.14
C ALA A 277 0.69 8.56 -3.41
N ASP A 278 -0.06 8.72 -4.50
CA ASP A 278 0.05 7.91 -5.72
C ASP A 278 1.48 7.79 -6.29
N ALA A 279 2.26 8.88 -6.32
CA ALA A 279 3.61 8.85 -6.90
C ALA A 279 4.69 8.22 -6.00
N PHE A 280 4.41 8.05 -4.70
CA PHE A 280 5.45 7.67 -3.74
C PHE A 280 5.92 6.22 -3.94
N ASN A 281 7.22 6.05 -4.19
CA ASN A 281 7.84 4.74 -4.36
C ASN A 281 9.35 4.78 -4.03
N GLN A 282 9.75 5.55 -3.01
CA GLN A 282 11.16 5.72 -2.63
C GLN A 282 11.64 4.61 -1.68
N PRO A 283 12.92 4.21 -1.75
CA PRO A 283 13.46 3.15 -0.91
C PRO A 283 13.50 3.60 0.57
N ILE A 284 12.64 3.01 1.38
CA ILE A 284 12.51 3.23 2.83
C ILE A 284 12.78 1.96 3.65
N GLY A 285 13.33 0.93 3.03
CA GLY A 285 13.57 -0.37 3.66
C GLY A 285 14.60 -0.34 4.80
N ASN A 286 15.38 0.75 4.91
CA ASN A 286 16.39 0.94 5.96
C ASN A 286 15.87 1.69 7.19
N TRP A 287 14.62 2.15 7.17
CA TRP A 287 14.02 2.81 8.33
C TRP A 287 13.94 1.88 9.54
N ASP A 288 14.34 2.40 10.70
CA ASP A 288 14.10 1.76 11.99
C ASP A 288 12.68 2.11 12.48
N VAL A 289 11.73 1.20 12.23
CA VAL A 289 10.33 1.35 12.64
C VAL A 289 10.02 0.61 13.94
N SER A 290 11.03 0.19 14.70
CA SER A 290 10.85 -0.67 15.89
C SER A 290 10.04 -0.02 17.00
N ASN A 291 9.94 1.32 17.05
CA ASN A 291 9.11 2.05 18.02
C ASN A 291 7.68 2.37 17.51
N VAL A 292 7.37 2.07 16.25
CA VAL A 292 6.05 2.35 15.67
C VAL A 292 5.01 1.39 16.24
N THR A 293 3.89 1.95 16.70
CA THR A 293 2.76 1.19 17.27
C THR A 293 1.50 1.23 16.40
N ASN A 294 1.37 2.27 15.57
CA ASN A 294 0.22 2.49 14.68
C ASN A 294 0.69 2.63 13.21
N MET A 295 0.28 1.69 12.35
CA MET A 295 0.50 1.71 10.90
C MET A 295 -0.83 1.70 10.12
N PHE A 296 -1.92 2.13 10.74
CA PHE A 296 -3.24 2.24 10.11
C PHE A 296 -3.11 2.94 8.75
N GLY A 297 -3.50 2.27 7.67
CA GLY A 297 -3.59 2.85 6.34
C GLY A 297 -2.30 3.46 5.78
N MET A 298 -1.11 3.13 6.29
CA MET A 298 0.15 3.82 5.92
C MET A 298 0.36 3.94 4.41
N PHE A 299 0.02 2.90 3.62
CA PHE A 299 0.11 2.86 2.14
C PHE A 299 -1.25 2.61 1.48
N ARG A 300 -2.35 2.94 2.15
CA ARG A 300 -3.70 2.75 1.59
C ARG A 300 -3.85 3.57 0.32
N TYR A 301 -4.23 2.95 -0.78
CA TYR A 301 -4.29 3.52 -2.13
C TYR A 301 -2.93 4.05 -2.66
N GLY A 302 -1.79 3.65 -2.09
CA GLY A 302 -0.47 3.93 -2.65
C GLY A 302 -0.22 3.10 -3.92
N ILE A 303 -0.83 3.48 -5.05
CA ILE A 303 -0.93 2.60 -6.23
C ILE A 303 0.40 2.22 -6.85
N ASN A 304 1.46 3.01 -6.68
CA ASN A 304 2.81 2.74 -7.23
C ASN A 304 3.80 2.19 -6.19
N PHE A 305 3.43 2.12 -4.92
CA PHE A 305 4.35 1.71 -3.86
C PHE A 305 4.64 0.21 -3.92
N ASN A 306 5.91 -0.15 -4.11
CA ASN A 306 6.36 -1.55 -4.15
C ASN A 306 7.82 -1.72 -3.68
N GLN A 307 8.22 -0.99 -2.64
CA GLN A 307 9.60 -1.01 -2.13
C GLN A 307 9.84 -2.12 -1.09
N PRO A 308 11.04 -2.71 -1.03
CA PRO A 308 11.32 -3.80 -0.10
C PRO A 308 11.35 -3.29 1.34
N ILE A 309 10.33 -3.67 2.12
CA ILE A 309 10.14 -3.33 3.54
C ILE A 309 10.14 -4.58 4.44
N GLY A 310 10.52 -5.74 3.90
CA GLY A 310 10.50 -7.01 4.63
C GLY A 310 11.46 -7.10 5.82
N ASN A 311 12.39 -6.15 5.96
CA ASN A 311 13.35 -6.07 7.07
C ASN A 311 12.88 -5.20 8.23
N TRP A 312 11.72 -4.54 8.12
CA TRP A 312 11.16 -3.75 9.20
C TRP A 312 10.83 -4.61 10.42
N ASP A 313 11.21 -4.11 11.60
CA ASP A 313 10.76 -4.65 12.88
C ASP A 313 9.40 -4.05 13.24
N VAL A 314 8.33 -4.81 12.97
CA VAL A 314 6.94 -4.40 13.26
C VAL A 314 6.42 -5.02 14.55
N SER A 315 7.28 -5.56 15.41
CA SER A 315 6.89 -6.32 16.61
C SER A 315 6.10 -5.49 17.62
N ASN A 316 6.22 -4.16 17.62
CA ASN A 316 5.45 -3.25 18.49
C ASN A 316 4.15 -2.73 17.86
N VAL A 317 3.86 -3.06 16.60
CA VAL A 317 2.65 -2.59 15.90
C VAL A 317 1.42 -3.35 16.41
N THR A 318 0.37 -2.62 16.76
CA THR A 318 -0.90 -3.20 17.24
C THR A 318 -2.06 -3.04 16.24
N ASP A 319 -1.97 -2.05 15.33
CA ASP A 319 -3.00 -1.76 14.32
C ASP A 319 -2.39 -1.69 12.90
N MET A 320 -2.86 -2.58 12.02
CA MET A 320 -2.51 -2.65 10.60
C MET A 320 -3.75 -2.52 9.69
N TYR A 321 -4.82 -1.92 10.19
CA TYR A 321 -6.05 -1.68 9.44
C TYR A 321 -5.72 -1.05 8.10
N GLY A 322 -6.12 -1.71 7.01
CA GLY A 322 -6.04 -1.19 5.65
C GLY A 322 -4.64 -0.75 5.19
N MET A 323 -3.55 -1.22 5.80
CA MET A 323 -2.19 -0.72 5.52
C MET A 323 -1.84 -0.75 4.02
N PHE A 324 -2.29 -1.77 3.27
CA PHE A 324 -2.12 -1.94 1.82
C PHE A 324 -3.45 -1.99 1.06
N PHE A 325 -4.53 -1.47 1.64
CA PHE A 325 -5.83 -1.41 0.97
C PHE A 325 -5.68 -0.65 -0.36
N GLY A 326 -5.94 -1.28 -1.49
CA GLY A 326 -5.85 -0.67 -2.81
C GLY A 326 -4.42 -0.42 -3.31
N ALA A 327 -3.39 -0.94 -2.64
CA ALA A 327 -2.00 -0.88 -3.11
C ALA A 327 -1.77 -1.90 -4.25
N ILE A 328 -2.31 -1.60 -5.43
CA ILE A 328 -2.43 -2.54 -6.55
C ILE A 328 -1.11 -3.06 -7.12
N THR A 329 0.03 -2.41 -6.83
CA THR A 329 1.37 -2.83 -7.27
C THR A 329 2.21 -3.47 -6.17
N PHE A 330 1.74 -3.47 -4.92
CA PHE A 330 2.51 -3.98 -3.80
C PHE A 330 2.56 -5.52 -3.81
N ASN A 331 3.77 -6.08 -3.85
CA ASN A 331 3.99 -7.52 -3.81
C ASN A 331 5.35 -7.90 -3.19
N GLN A 332 5.79 -7.18 -2.16
CA GLN A 332 7.10 -7.38 -1.54
C GLN A 332 7.05 -8.42 -0.40
N PRO A 333 8.12 -9.21 -0.21
CA PRO A 333 8.15 -10.25 0.81
C PRO A 333 8.11 -9.64 2.21
N ILE A 334 7.03 -9.89 2.93
CA ILE A 334 6.79 -9.43 4.32
C ILE A 334 6.53 -10.60 5.28
N GLY A 335 6.79 -11.84 4.84
CA GLY A 335 6.54 -13.04 5.63
C GLY A 335 7.37 -13.19 6.90
N ASN A 336 8.42 -12.36 7.06
CA ASN A 336 9.31 -12.35 8.23
C ASN A 336 8.84 -11.38 9.33
N TRP A 337 7.79 -10.60 9.09
CA TRP A 337 7.25 -9.70 10.10
C TRP A 337 6.71 -10.46 11.31
N ASP A 338 7.05 -9.98 12.50
CA ASP A 338 6.43 -10.39 13.75
C ASP A 338 5.15 -9.59 13.97
N VAL A 339 4.01 -10.18 13.66
CA VAL A 339 2.68 -9.57 13.81
C VAL A 339 1.95 -10.05 15.06
N SER A 340 2.65 -10.69 16.00
CA SER A 340 2.05 -11.32 17.19
C SER A 340 1.32 -10.33 18.10
N ASN A 341 1.67 -9.04 18.08
CA ASN A 341 0.98 -7.98 18.85
C ASN A 341 -0.18 -7.31 18.09
N VAL A 342 -0.39 -7.63 16.81
CA VAL A 342 -1.44 -7.02 15.99
C VAL A 342 -2.80 -7.57 16.40
N THR A 343 -3.74 -6.69 16.71
CA THR A 343 -5.13 -7.07 17.04
C THR A 343 -6.13 -6.77 15.92
N ASN A 344 -5.77 -5.86 15.01
CA ASN A 344 -6.63 -5.36 13.95
C ASN A 344 -5.95 -5.49 12.57
N MET A 345 -6.49 -6.35 11.71
CA MET A 345 -6.05 -6.55 10.31
C MET A 345 -7.17 -6.28 9.31
N PHE A 346 -8.20 -5.53 9.72
CA PHE A 346 -9.33 -5.18 8.86
C PHE A 346 -8.80 -4.64 7.53
N GLY A 347 -9.20 -5.30 6.45
CA GLY A 347 -8.96 -4.89 5.09
C GLY A 347 -7.50 -4.67 4.69
N MET A 348 -6.53 -5.27 5.39
CA MET A 348 -5.09 -5.00 5.19
C MET A 348 -4.65 -5.10 3.72
N PHE A 349 -5.19 -6.07 2.95
CA PHE A 349 -4.88 -6.30 1.53
C PHE A 349 -6.10 -6.20 0.62
N VAL A 350 -7.16 -5.49 1.01
CA VAL A 350 -8.33 -5.28 0.13
C VAL A 350 -7.86 -4.68 -1.18
N ASN A 351 -8.24 -5.24 -2.33
CA ASN A 351 -7.87 -4.80 -3.67
C ASN A 351 -6.35 -4.69 -3.92
N ALA A 352 -5.49 -5.30 -3.08
CA ALA A 352 -4.06 -5.47 -3.38
C ALA A 352 -3.90 -6.58 -4.43
N SER A 353 -4.35 -6.29 -5.65
CA SER A 353 -4.74 -7.30 -6.65
C SER A 353 -3.66 -8.29 -7.06
N ILE A 354 -2.38 -7.91 -6.94
CA ILE A 354 -1.24 -8.76 -7.30
C ILE A 354 -0.50 -9.36 -6.09
N PHE A 355 -0.89 -9.00 -4.87
CA PHE A 355 -0.23 -9.46 -3.66
C PHE A 355 -0.37 -10.98 -3.52
N ASN A 356 0.76 -11.67 -3.43
CA ASN A 356 0.80 -13.13 -3.31
C ASN A 356 2.07 -13.63 -2.59
N GLN A 357 2.47 -12.95 -1.51
CA GLN A 357 3.69 -13.26 -0.77
C GLN A 357 3.43 -14.21 0.39
N PRO A 358 4.36 -15.13 0.70
CA PRO A 358 4.17 -16.12 1.74
C PRO A 358 4.09 -15.46 3.12
N ILE A 359 2.92 -15.52 3.75
CA ILE A 359 2.62 -14.99 5.09
C ILE A 359 2.10 -16.07 6.06
N GLY A 360 2.20 -17.34 5.67
CA GLY A 360 1.70 -18.47 6.46
C GLY A 360 2.37 -18.67 7.82
N ASN A 361 3.51 -18.00 8.07
CA ASN A 361 4.25 -18.06 9.33
C ASN A 361 3.85 -16.95 10.32
N TRP A 362 2.97 -16.04 9.94
CA TRP A 362 2.47 -15.01 10.84
C TRP A 362 1.72 -15.61 12.03
N ASP A 363 2.02 -15.10 13.22
CA ASP A 363 1.24 -15.36 14.42
C ASP A 363 0.07 -14.37 14.48
N VAL A 364 -1.12 -14.84 14.11
CA VAL A 364 -2.36 -14.04 14.11
C VAL A 364 -3.24 -14.33 15.32
N SER A 365 -2.72 -15.01 16.35
CA SER A 365 -3.55 -15.48 17.48
C SER A 365 -4.22 -14.35 18.27
N ASN A 366 -3.70 -13.12 18.21
CA ASN A 366 -4.26 -11.95 18.88
C ASN A 366 -5.24 -11.13 18.00
N VAL A 367 -5.40 -11.49 16.72
CA VAL A 367 -6.29 -10.79 15.80
C VAL A 367 -7.75 -11.14 16.09
N THR A 368 -8.61 -10.12 16.22
CA THR A 368 -10.04 -10.31 16.48
C THR A 368 -10.95 -9.99 15.28
N ASP A 369 -10.45 -9.19 14.33
CA ASP A 369 -11.19 -8.76 13.14
C ASP A 369 -10.36 -8.96 11.86
N MET A 370 -10.88 -9.76 10.93
CA MET A 370 -10.30 -10.06 9.60
C MET A 370 -11.24 -9.65 8.46
N TYR A 371 -12.18 -8.74 8.71
CA TYR A 371 -13.10 -8.20 7.71
C TYR A 371 -12.34 -7.82 6.44
N GLY A 372 -12.73 -8.40 5.31
CA GLY A 372 -12.21 -8.07 3.99
C GLY A 372 -10.71 -8.22 3.81
N MET A 373 -9.97 -8.89 4.70
CA MET A 373 -8.49 -8.86 4.70
C MET A 373 -7.86 -9.10 3.32
N PHE A 374 -8.42 -10.01 2.52
CA PHE A 374 -8.00 -10.33 1.14
C PHE A 374 -9.08 -10.07 0.09
N ASN A 375 -10.08 -9.24 0.39
CA ASN A 375 -11.16 -8.95 -0.56
C ASN A 375 -10.60 -8.33 -1.85
N GLY A 376 -10.79 -8.95 -3.01
CA GLY A 376 -10.24 -8.46 -4.28
C GLY A 376 -8.72 -8.61 -4.44
N ALA A 377 -8.05 -9.33 -3.52
CA ALA A 377 -6.66 -9.73 -3.69
C ALA A 377 -6.56 -10.89 -4.70
N ASN A 378 -6.81 -10.59 -5.97
CA ASN A 378 -7.05 -11.56 -7.04
C ASN A 378 -5.98 -12.66 -7.16
N ALA A 379 -4.71 -12.30 -6.97
CA ALA A 379 -3.57 -13.21 -7.09
C ALA A 379 -3.27 -14.02 -5.82
N PHE A 380 -3.86 -13.68 -4.67
CA PHE A 380 -3.49 -14.27 -3.39
C PHE A 380 -3.90 -15.75 -3.30
N ASN A 381 -2.93 -16.63 -3.09
CA ASN A 381 -3.15 -18.07 -2.96
C ASN A 381 -2.08 -18.74 -2.08
N GLN A 382 -1.72 -18.11 -0.97
CA GLN A 382 -0.65 -18.59 -0.08
C GLN A 382 -1.17 -19.46 1.06
N PRO A 383 -0.42 -20.50 1.48
CA PRO A 383 -0.86 -21.41 2.52
C PRO A 383 -0.94 -20.70 3.87
N ILE A 384 -2.15 -20.52 4.38
CA ILE A 384 -2.46 -19.88 5.68
C ILE A 384 -3.25 -20.81 6.61
N GLY A 385 -3.34 -22.11 6.27
CA GLY A 385 -4.07 -23.10 7.07
C GLY A 385 -3.55 -23.28 8.49
N ASN A 386 -2.30 -22.88 8.78
CA ASN A 386 -1.69 -22.97 10.09
C ASN A 386 -1.98 -21.77 11.02
N TRP A 387 -2.70 -20.76 10.54
CA TRP A 387 -3.07 -19.61 11.35
C TRP A 387 -4.01 -19.99 12.50
N ASP A 388 -3.72 -19.48 13.70
CA ASP A 388 -4.65 -19.56 14.83
C ASP A 388 -5.66 -18.41 14.73
N VAL A 389 -6.84 -18.71 14.20
CA VAL A 389 -7.96 -17.76 14.06
C VAL A 389 -8.97 -17.87 15.21
N SER A 390 -8.63 -18.55 16.31
CA SER A 390 -9.58 -18.85 17.39
C SER A 390 -10.15 -17.63 18.10
N ASN A 391 -9.48 -16.48 18.05
CA ASN A 391 -9.96 -15.21 18.61
C ASN A 391 -10.73 -14.34 17.61
N VAL A 392 -10.81 -14.74 16.34
CA VAL A 392 -11.48 -13.96 15.30
C VAL A 392 -13.00 -14.07 15.46
N THR A 393 -13.67 -12.92 15.42
CA THR A 393 -15.13 -12.83 15.55
C THR A 393 -15.83 -12.40 14.25
N ASN A 394 -15.08 -11.81 13.31
CA ASN A 394 -15.59 -11.23 12.06
C ASN A 394 -14.71 -11.62 10.87
N MET A 395 -15.29 -12.33 9.90
CA MET A 395 -14.66 -12.76 8.64
C MET A 395 -15.46 -12.29 7.41
N PHE A 396 -16.30 -11.27 7.57
CA PHE A 396 -17.10 -10.73 6.47
C PHE A 396 -16.22 -10.39 5.26
N SER A 397 -16.58 -10.90 4.09
CA SER A 397 -15.86 -10.68 2.82
C SER A 397 -14.37 -11.03 2.83
N MET A 398 -13.84 -11.80 3.80
CA MET A 398 -12.39 -12.01 3.96
C MET A 398 -11.68 -12.41 2.66
N PHE A 399 -12.29 -13.31 1.86
CA PHE A 399 -11.77 -13.75 0.55
C PHE A 399 -12.70 -13.40 -0.62
N SER A 400 -13.68 -12.51 -0.44
CA SER A 400 -14.58 -12.14 -1.54
C SER A 400 -13.76 -11.60 -2.71
N ASN A 401 -13.99 -12.07 -3.94
CA ASN A 401 -13.21 -11.72 -5.13
C ASN A 401 -11.70 -12.09 -5.06
N ALA A 402 -11.24 -12.90 -4.10
CA ALA A 402 -9.89 -13.47 -4.13
C ALA A 402 -9.84 -14.64 -5.14
N ALA A 403 -9.87 -14.30 -6.42
CA ALA A 403 -10.14 -15.24 -7.51
C ALA A 403 -9.23 -16.49 -7.52
N ALA A 404 -7.96 -16.36 -7.12
CA ALA A 404 -7.00 -17.46 -7.08
C ALA A 404 -7.01 -18.29 -5.78
N PHE A 405 -7.67 -17.83 -4.72
CA PHE A 405 -7.54 -18.44 -3.39
C PHE A 405 -8.24 -19.81 -3.32
N ASN A 406 -7.46 -20.86 -3.05
CA ASN A 406 -7.97 -22.22 -2.91
C ASN A 406 -7.09 -23.07 -1.97
N GLN A 407 -6.62 -22.49 -0.86
CA GLN A 407 -5.73 -23.14 0.10
C GLN A 407 -6.51 -23.87 1.22
N PRO A 408 -5.99 -24.98 1.75
CA PRO A 408 -6.65 -25.72 2.81
C PRO A 408 -6.68 -24.89 4.10
N ILE A 409 -7.89 -24.64 4.60
CA ILE A 409 -8.18 -23.90 5.85
C ILE A 409 -9.18 -24.66 6.74
N GLY A 410 -9.43 -25.94 6.44
CA GLY A 410 -10.37 -26.77 7.20
C GLY A 410 -9.99 -26.92 8.68
N ASP A 411 -8.70 -26.80 9.02
CA ASP A 411 -8.21 -26.93 10.40
C ASP A 411 -8.40 -25.65 11.25
N TRP A 412 -8.92 -24.57 10.68
CA TRP A 412 -9.20 -23.34 11.41
C TRP A 412 -10.27 -23.54 12.50
N ASN A 413 -10.00 -23.00 13.70
CA ASN A 413 -11.01 -22.90 14.75
C ASN A 413 -11.83 -21.63 14.56
N VAL A 414 -13.00 -21.75 13.92
CA VAL A 414 -13.92 -20.63 13.66
C VAL A 414 -15.04 -20.49 14.69
N GLY A 415 -14.98 -21.22 15.82
CA GLY A 415 -16.06 -21.30 16.79
C GLY A 415 -16.45 -19.96 17.44
N ASN A 416 -15.60 -18.92 17.39
CA ASN A 416 -15.93 -17.58 17.89
C ASN A 416 -16.46 -16.63 16.80
N VAL A 417 -16.47 -17.06 15.53
CA VAL A 417 -16.90 -16.22 14.42
C VAL A 417 -18.43 -16.08 14.43
N THR A 418 -18.90 -14.83 14.31
CA THR A 418 -20.33 -14.50 14.26
C THR A 418 -20.80 -14.06 12.88
N ASN A 419 -19.88 -13.59 12.03
CA ASN A 419 -20.15 -13.04 10.71
C ASN A 419 -19.19 -13.61 9.66
N MET A 420 -19.75 -14.35 8.69
CA MET A 420 -19.06 -14.93 7.52
C MET A 420 -19.72 -14.54 6.19
N ALA A 421 -20.60 -13.53 6.18
CA ALA A 421 -21.26 -13.13 4.93
C ALA A 421 -20.23 -12.72 3.86
N TYR A 422 -20.50 -13.12 2.63
CA TYR A 422 -19.63 -12.93 1.46
C TYR A 422 -18.22 -13.57 1.56
N MET A 423 -17.88 -14.37 2.57
CA MET A 423 -16.50 -14.81 2.79
C MET A 423 -15.82 -15.40 1.55
N PHE A 424 -16.54 -16.22 0.75
CA PHE A 424 -16.04 -16.84 -0.49
C PHE A 424 -16.82 -16.42 -1.74
N ASN A 425 -17.47 -15.25 -1.71
CA ASN A 425 -18.19 -14.73 -2.87
C ASN A 425 -17.23 -14.44 -4.05
N ASP A 426 -17.56 -14.85 -5.28
CA ASP A 426 -16.73 -14.69 -6.47
C ASP A 426 -15.32 -15.33 -6.33
N THR A 427 -15.25 -16.57 -5.85
CA THR A 427 -13.97 -17.30 -5.63
C THR A 427 -13.92 -18.66 -6.31
N THR A 428 -12.70 -19.17 -6.54
CA THR A 428 -12.46 -20.57 -6.96
C THR A 428 -12.32 -21.54 -5.79
N PHE A 429 -12.57 -21.07 -4.55
CA PHE A 429 -12.37 -21.84 -3.33
C PHE A 429 -13.25 -23.11 -3.33
N ASN A 430 -12.61 -24.25 -3.10
CA ASN A 430 -13.28 -25.56 -3.08
C ASN A 430 -12.54 -26.55 -2.16
N GLN A 431 -12.18 -26.11 -0.96
CA GLN A 431 -11.51 -26.94 0.06
C GLN A 431 -12.50 -27.41 1.14
N PRO A 432 -12.26 -28.57 1.78
CA PRO A 432 -13.16 -29.10 2.80
C PRO A 432 -13.17 -28.20 4.04
N ILE A 433 -14.37 -27.78 4.44
CA ILE A 433 -14.66 -26.95 5.63
C ILE A 433 -15.88 -27.44 6.42
N GLY A 434 -16.36 -28.65 6.12
CA GLY A 434 -17.53 -29.23 6.79
C GLY A 434 -17.33 -29.49 8.29
N ASN A 435 -16.07 -29.52 8.75
CA ASN A 435 -15.70 -29.71 10.15
C ASN A 435 -15.68 -28.40 10.97
N TRP A 436 -15.95 -27.26 10.35
CA TRP A 436 -16.02 -25.97 11.05
C TRP A 436 -17.21 -25.93 12.01
N ASP A 437 -16.95 -25.45 13.23
CA ASP A 437 -18.00 -25.13 14.19
C ASP A 437 -18.59 -23.75 13.88
N VAL A 438 -19.75 -23.72 13.23
CA VAL A 438 -20.44 -22.49 12.82
C VAL A 438 -21.63 -22.15 13.72
N SER A 439 -21.80 -22.80 14.88
CA SER A 439 -23.00 -22.62 15.72
C SER A 439 -23.19 -21.19 16.24
N ASN A 440 -22.10 -20.41 16.32
CA ASN A 440 -22.11 -19.00 16.72
C ASN A 440 -22.28 -18.02 15.54
N VAL A 441 -22.25 -18.51 14.30
CA VAL A 441 -22.48 -17.68 13.11
C VAL A 441 -23.96 -17.33 13.03
N ASN A 442 -24.26 -16.04 12.98
CA ASN A 442 -25.62 -15.52 12.79
C ASN A 442 -25.79 -14.75 11.46
N ILE A 443 -24.67 -14.37 10.82
CA ILE A 443 -24.65 -13.66 9.53
C ILE A 443 -23.82 -14.46 8.52
N ILE A 444 -24.47 -15.08 7.51
CA ILE A 444 -23.81 -15.96 6.52
C ILE A 444 -24.28 -15.78 5.07
N TYR A 445 -25.16 -14.82 4.79
CA TYR A 445 -25.70 -14.58 3.44
C TYR A 445 -24.57 -14.34 2.40
N ASN A 446 -24.79 -14.77 1.16
CA ASN A 446 -23.81 -14.71 0.05
C ASN A 446 -22.45 -15.39 0.28
N ILE A 447 -22.26 -16.25 1.29
CA ILE A 447 -20.94 -16.86 1.56
C ILE A 447 -20.33 -17.59 0.35
N PHE A 448 -21.11 -18.28 -0.49
CA PHE A 448 -20.67 -18.99 -1.70
C PHE A 448 -21.30 -18.46 -2.99
N SER A 449 -21.73 -17.19 -3.00
CA SER A 449 -22.27 -16.55 -4.20
C SER A 449 -21.22 -16.50 -5.32
N ASN A 450 -21.59 -16.83 -6.56
CA ASN A 450 -20.71 -16.95 -7.74
C ASN A 450 -19.46 -17.83 -7.48
N SER A 451 -19.57 -18.85 -6.63
CA SER A 451 -18.43 -19.70 -6.22
C SER A 451 -18.37 -21.03 -6.98
N TYR A 452 -17.18 -21.61 -7.04
CA TYR A 452 -16.95 -23.00 -7.48
C TYR A 452 -17.12 -24.04 -6.37
N PHE A 453 -17.48 -23.60 -5.16
CA PHE A 453 -17.57 -24.44 -3.97
C PHE A 453 -18.53 -25.62 -4.15
N ASN A 454 -18.05 -26.82 -3.84
CA ASN A 454 -18.82 -28.06 -3.89
C ASN A 454 -18.25 -29.09 -2.91
N GLN A 455 -18.11 -28.71 -1.62
CA GLN A 455 -17.66 -29.60 -0.55
C GLN A 455 -18.75 -29.84 0.50
N PRO A 456 -18.74 -30.99 1.21
CA PRO A 456 -19.75 -31.29 2.23
C PRO A 456 -19.76 -30.26 3.35
N ILE A 457 -20.95 -29.78 3.68
CA ILE A 457 -21.26 -28.82 4.76
C ILE A 457 -22.57 -29.17 5.49
N GLY A 458 -23.07 -30.40 5.32
CA GLY A 458 -24.33 -30.84 5.93
C GLY A 458 -24.31 -30.85 7.46
N ASP A 459 -23.12 -30.96 8.06
CA ASP A 459 -22.93 -30.99 9.52
C ASP A 459 -22.94 -29.59 10.16
N TRP A 460 -23.08 -28.51 9.37
CA TRP A 460 -23.13 -27.14 9.89
C TRP A 460 -24.39 -26.88 10.71
N ASP A 461 -24.22 -26.35 11.93
CA ASP A 461 -25.32 -25.88 12.78
C ASP A 461 -25.73 -24.46 12.40
N LEU A 462 -26.88 -24.33 11.73
CA LEU A 462 -27.46 -23.05 11.31
C LEU A 462 -28.58 -22.55 12.23
N SER A 463 -28.76 -23.16 13.40
CA SER A 463 -29.88 -22.83 14.30
C SER A 463 -29.89 -21.36 14.76
N SER A 464 -28.74 -20.68 14.75
CA SER A 464 -28.60 -19.24 15.07
C SER A 464 -28.83 -18.29 13.87
N VAL A 465 -28.94 -18.81 12.65
CA VAL A 465 -28.98 -18.03 11.41
C VAL A 465 -30.41 -17.63 11.05
N THR A 466 -30.60 -16.37 10.66
CA THR A 466 -31.92 -15.84 10.24
C THR A 466 -31.99 -15.50 8.74
N ASN A 467 -30.84 -15.39 8.07
CA ASN A 467 -30.74 -15.00 6.67
C ASN A 467 -29.69 -15.85 5.94
N ILE A 468 -30.16 -16.65 4.98
CA ILE A 468 -29.33 -17.46 4.06
C ILE A 468 -29.55 -17.03 2.60
N SER A 469 -30.02 -15.80 2.40
CA SER A 469 -30.24 -15.25 1.07
C SER A 469 -28.96 -15.31 0.22
N ARG A 470 -29.13 -15.71 -1.04
CA ARG A 470 -28.07 -15.80 -2.04
C ARG A 470 -26.86 -16.63 -1.61
N MET A 471 -27.00 -17.52 -0.61
CA MET A 471 -25.90 -18.35 -0.09
C MET A 471 -25.17 -19.11 -1.22
N PHE A 472 -25.92 -19.62 -2.19
CA PHE A 472 -25.46 -20.32 -3.38
C PHE A 472 -25.93 -19.65 -4.68
N TYR A 473 -26.16 -18.34 -4.66
CA TYR A 473 -26.49 -17.59 -5.88
C TYR A 473 -25.39 -17.84 -6.92
N ASN A 474 -25.77 -18.30 -8.11
CA ASN A 474 -24.86 -18.57 -9.21
C ASN A 474 -23.74 -19.58 -8.88
N ALA A 475 -23.95 -20.45 -7.88
CA ALA A 475 -23.02 -21.53 -7.53
C ALA A 475 -23.28 -22.75 -8.43
N TYR A 476 -22.89 -22.66 -9.71
CA TYR A 476 -23.24 -23.62 -10.76
C TYR A 476 -22.97 -25.09 -10.43
N ASN A 477 -21.97 -25.38 -9.60
CA ASN A 477 -21.52 -26.74 -9.30
C ASN A 477 -22.04 -27.30 -7.97
N PHE A 478 -22.61 -26.46 -7.10
CA PHE A 478 -22.94 -26.88 -5.74
C PHE A 478 -24.08 -27.90 -5.75
N ASN A 479 -23.82 -29.09 -5.19
CA ASN A 479 -24.80 -30.15 -5.07
C ASN A 479 -24.46 -31.11 -3.93
N GLN A 480 -24.23 -30.57 -2.73
CA GLN A 480 -23.85 -31.35 -1.54
C GLN A 480 -25.02 -31.49 -0.55
N PRO A 481 -25.12 -32.63 0.17
CA PRO A 481 -26.15 -32.86 1.20
C PRO A 481 -26.21 -31.72 2.22
N ILE A 482 -27.43 -31.24 2.46
CA ILE A 482 -27.80 -30.16 3.41
C ILE A 482 -29.18 -30.41 4.03
N GLU A 483 -29.72 -31.62 3.90
CA GLU A 483 -31.02 -32.03 4.43
C GLU A 483 -31.14 -31.88 5.95
N ASP A 484 -30.02 -32.04 6.67
CA ASP A 484 -29.95 -32.03 8.13
C ASP A 484 -29.82 -30.62 8.75
N TRP A 485 -29.77 -29.56 7.94
CA TRP A 485 -29.68 -28.19 8.44
C TRP A 485 -30.93 -27.77 9.24
N ASP A 486 -30.73 -27.23 10.44
CA ASP A 486 -31.78 -26.53 11.18
C ASP A 486 -31.98 -25.12 10.61
N VAL A 487 -33.02 -24.97 9.80
CA VAL A 487 -33.44 -23.68 9.21
C VAL A 487 -34.67 -23.08 9.89
N SER A 488 -35.08 -23.58 11.06
CA SER A 488 -36.33 -23.19 11.74
C SER A 488 -36.39 -21.70 12.13
N ASN A 489 -35.24 -21.05 12.30
CA ASN A 489 -35.12 -19.62 12.59
C ASN A 489 -34.87 -18.76 11.34
N VAL A 490 -34.72 -19.36 10.16
CA VAL A 490 -34.47 -18.64 8.90
C VAL A 490 -35.74 -17.91 8.46
N THR A 491 -35.60 -16.62 8.18
CA THR A 491 -36.68 -15.73 7.72
C THR A 491 -36.52 -15.30 6.26
N ASP A 492 -35.30 -15.37 5.71
CA ASP A 492 -34.96 -14.94 4.36
C ASP A 492 -34.16 -16.02 3.61
N MET A 493 -34.77 -16.60 2.58
CA MET A 493 -34.17 -17.55 1.64
C MET A 493 -34.10 -16.97 0.21
N GLY A 494 -34.19 -15.65 0.06
CA GLY A 494 -34.25 -14.99 -1.24
C GLY A 494 -33.02 -15.30 -2.10
N GLY A 495 -33.25 -15.83 -3.30
CA GLY A 495 -32.21 -16.16 -4.26
C GLY A 495 -31.19 -17.19 -3.78
N MET A 496 -31.48 -17.98 -2.74
CA MET A 496 -30.54 -18.92 -2.14
C MET A 496 -29.88 -19.85 -3.18
N PHE A 497 -30.65 -20.35 -4.14
CA PHE A 497 -30.21 -21.23 -5.23
C PHE A 497 -30.49 -20.64 -6.63
N LEU A 498 -30.67 -19.33 -6.74
CA LEU A 498 -30.82 -18.64 -8.03
C LEU A 498 -29.60 -18.96 -8.90
N GLU A 499 -29.82 -19.49 -10.11
CA GLU A 499 -28.77 -19.96 -11.05
C GLU A 499 -27.86 -21.10 -10.52
N ALA A 500 -28.24 -21.80 -9.44
CA ALA A 500 -27.51 -22.97 -8.94
C ALA A 500 -27.85 -24.23 -9.76
N ASN A 501 -27.40 -24.25 -11.02
CA ASN A 501 -27.83 -25.22 -12.04
C ASN A 501 -27.70 -26.71 -11.66
N ALA A 502 -26.71 -27.09 -10.85
CA ALA A 502 -26.49 -28.48 -10.45
C ALA A 502 -27.26 -28.92 -9.19
N PHE A 503 -27.83 -27.99 -8.43
CA PHE A 503 -28.38 -28.28 -7.11
C PHE A 503 -29.66 -29.13 -7.19
N ASN A 504 -29.66 -30.29 -6.53
CA ASN A 504 -30.80 -31.21 -6.52
C ASN A 504 -30.84 -32.10 -5.26
N GLN A 505 -30.66 -31.51 -4.07
CA GLN A 505 -30.60 -32.22 -2.79
C GLN A 505 -31.93 -32.19 -2.03
N PRO A 506 -32.25 -33.24 -1.23
CA PRO A 506 -33.57 -33.43 -0.64
C PRO A 506 -33.81 -32.52 0.58
N ILE A 507 -34.27 -31.30 0.32
CA ILE A 507 -34.57 -30.27 1.34
C ILE A 507 -36.04 -30.27 1.80
N GLY A 508 -36.78 -31.34 1.51
CA GLY A 508 -38.21 -31.44 1.81
C GLY A 508 -38.55 -31.42 3.30
N ASP A 509 -37.61 -31.88 4.14
CA ASP A 509 -37.79 -31.99 5.60
C ASP A 509 -37.45 -30.69 6.37
N TRP A 510 -37.01 -29.64 5.67
CA TRP A 510 -36.71 -28.35 6.29
C TRP A 510 -37.94 -27.69 6.93
N ASP A 511 -37.80 -27.22 8.17
CA ASP A 511 -38.80 -26.36 8.82
C ASP A 511 -38.72 -24.92 8.30
N VAL A 512 -39.50 -24.63 7.26
CA VAL A 512 -39.57 -23.28 6.65
C VAL A 512 -40.67 -22.40 7.26
N SER A 513 -41.23 -22.76 8.41
CA SER A 513 -42.39 -22.06 8.99
C SER A 513 -42.14 -20.60 9.39
N SER A 514 -40.88 -20.23 9.60
CA SER A 514 -40.44 -18.86 9.88
C SER A 514 -40.08 -18.05 8.62
N VAL A 515 -40.00 -18.68 7.45
CA VAL A 515 -39.56 -18.03 6.21
C VAL A 515 -40.61 -17.04 5.74
N THR A 516 -40.19 -15.80 5.47
CA THR A 516 -41.06 -14.70 5.02
C THR A 516 -40.90 -14.37 3.55
N THR A 517 -39.77 -14.75 2.94
CA THR A 517 -39.47 -14.52 1.52
C THR A 517 -38.68 -15.68 0.92
N THR A 518 -39.17 -16.17 -0.22
CA THR A 518 -38.52 -17.15 -1.11
C THR A 518 -38.30 -16.56 -2.50
N ARG A 519 -38.30 -15.21 -2.60
CA ARG A 519 -38.08 -14.49 -3.87
C ARG A 519 -36.89 -15.07 -4.62
N GLN A 520 -37.09 -15.49 -5.87
CA GLN A 520 -36.05 -16.02 -6.76
C GLN A 520 -35.30 -17.25 -6.21
N MET A 521 -35.80 -17.94 -5.19
CA MET A 521 -35.03 -18.98 -4.48
C MET A 521 -34.48 -20.06 -5.43
N PHE A 522 -35.25 -20.48 -6.44
CA PHE A 522 -34.88 -21.49 -7.44
C PHE A 522 -34.99 -20.96 -8.88
N GLU A 523 -34.97 -19.65 -9.08
CA GLU A 523 -34.98 -19.10 -10.44
C GLU A 523 -33.75 -19.64 -11.20
N SER A 524 -33.98 -20.16 -12.41
CA SER A 524 -32.96 -20.82 -13.23
C SER A 524 -32.19 -21.96 -12.52
N ALA A 525 -32.76 -22.62 -11.50
CA ALA A 525 -32.16 -23.81 -10.87
C ALA A 525 -32.46 -25.07 -11.71
N ASP A 526 -31.68 -25.29 -12.76
CA ASP A 526 -31.97 -26.25 -13.84
C ASP A 526 -32.11 -27.71 -13.43
N ALA A 527 -31.43 -28.19 -12.38
CA ALA A 527 -31.50 -29.60 -11.96
C ALA A 527 -32.52 -29.86 -10.84
N PHE A 528 -33.02 -28.81 -10.18
CA PHE A 528 -33.80 -28.95 -8.96
C PHE A 528 -35.17 -29.56 -9.25
N ASN A 529 -35.47 -30.71 -8.65
CA ASN A 529 -36.77 -31.36 -8.77
C ASN A 529 -37.08 -32.26 -7.55
N GLN A 530 -36.69 -31.84 -6.35
CA GLN A 530 -36.94 -32.58 -5.10
C GLN A 530 -38.30 -32.24 -4.49
N PRO A 531 -38.96 -33.20 -3.83
CA PRO A 531 -40.27 -32.98 -3.22
C PRO A 531 -40.17 -31.97 -2.06
N ILE A 532 -40.95 -30.90 -2.15
CA ILE A 532 -41.07 -29.83 -1.14
C ILE A 532 -42.55 -29.52 -0.80
N GLY A 533 -43.47 -30.41 -1.19
CA GLY A 533 -44.91 -30.21 -0.98
C GLY A 533 -45.34 -30.14 0.49
N ASP A 534 -44.54 -30.70 1.40
CA ASP A 534 -44.81 -30.72 2.84
C ASP A 534 -44.32 -29.45 3.57
N TRP A 535 -43.68 -28.52 2.87
CA TRP A 535 -43.22 -27.24 3.44
C TRP A 535 -44.37 -26.41 4.02
N ASN A 536 -44.20 -25.94 5.26
CA ASN A 536 -45.12 -25.01 5.89
C ASN A 536 -44.81 -23.56 5.49
N VAL A 537 -45.39 -23.10 4.39
CA VAL A 537 -45.15 -21.75 3.84
C VAL A 537 -46.07 -20.65 4.43
N ILE A 538 -46.69 -20.87 5.59
CA ILE A 538 -47.74 -19.99 6.15
C ILE A 538 -47.25 -18.55 6.44
N SER A 539 -45.94 -18.35 6.58
CA SER A 539 -45.32 -17.04 6.86
C SER A 539 -44.79 -16.36 5.60
N VAL A 540 -44.74 -17.05 4.45
CA VAL A 540 -44.13 -16.53 3.22
C VAL A 540 -45.05 -15.50 2.59
N THR A 541 -44.58 -14.25 2.51
CA THR A 541 -45.34 -13.13 1.92
C THR A 541 -44.88 -12.79 0.50
N ASN A 542 -43.67 -13.22 0.13
CA ASN A 542 -43.04 -12.93 -1.15
C ASN A 542 -42.47 -14.21 -1.80
N MET A 543 -43.11 -14.63 -2.89
CA MET A 543 -42.73 -15.76 -3.74
C MET A 543 -42.40 -15.31 -5.18
N ARG A 544 -42.13 -14.02 -5.39
CA ARG A 544 -41.77 -13.47 -6.71
C ARG A 544 -40.69 -14.34 -7.37
N GLU A 545 -40.93 -14.76 -8.61
CA GLU A 545 -39.93 -15.45 -9.45
C GLU A 545 -39.35 -16.73 -8.82
N MET A 546 -40.04 -17.37 -7.85
CA MET A 546 -39.45 -18.48 -7.06
C MET A 546 -38.93 -19.64 -7.93
N PHE A 547 -39.62 -19.98 -9.01
CA PHE A 547 -39.28 -21.03 -9.97
C PHE A 547 -39.21 -20.50 -11.41
N GLU A 548 -39.02 -19.20 -11.61
CA GLU A 548 -38.89 -18.63 -12.95
C GLU A 548 -37.72 -19.30 -13.69
N ASN A 549 -37.92 -19.75 -14.93
CA ASN A 549 -36.93 -20.47 -15.73
C ASN A 549 -36.35 -21.76 -15.10
N ALA A 550 -36.92 -22.29 -14.01
CA ALA A 550 -36.49 -23.56 -13.41
C ALA A 550 -36.90 -24.73 -14.31
N SER A 551 -35.97 -25.25 -15.12
CA SER A 551 -36.28 -26.10 -16.27
C SER A 551 -36.75 -27.53 -15.96
N THR A 552 -36.57 -28.03 -14.73
CA THR A 552 -36.98 -29.38 -14.32
C THR A 552 -38.09 -29.44 -13.28
N PHE A 553 -38.35 -28.36 -12.55
CA PHE A 553 -39.19 -28.42 -11.35
C PHE A 553 -40.67 -28.62 -11.70
N ASN A 554 -41.24 -29.75 -11.29
CA ASN A 554 -42.68 -30.03 -11.47
C ASN A 554 -43.24 -30.92 -10.34
N GLN A 555 -42.84 -30.64 -9.10
CA GLN A 555 -43.37 -31.34 -7.92
C GLN A 555 -44.72 -30.77 -7.51
N ASP A 556 -45.55 -31.60 -6.86
CA ASP A 556 -46.84 -31.17 -6.31
C ASP A 556 -46.62 -30.28 -5.08
N ILE A 557 -46.98 -29.00 -5.23
CA ILE A 557 -46.99 -27.99 -4.17
C ILE A 557 -48.38 -27.34 -4.05
N SER A 558 -49.42 -28.01 -4.57
CA SER A 558 -50.79 -27.51 -4.60
C SER A 558 -51.42 -27.34 -3.21
N THR A 559 -50.85 -28.02 -2.20
CA THR A 559 -51.29 -28.02 -0.80
C THR A 559 -50.77 -26.83 0.01
N TRP A 560 -49.86 -26.03 -0.53
CA TRP A 560 -49.28 -24.89 0.17
C TRP A 560 -50.34 -23.81 0.50
N SER A 561 -50.32 -23.36 1.76
CA SER A 561 -51.19 -22.29 2.25
C SER A 561 -50.63 -20.91 1.89
N VAL A 562 -51.08 -20.34 0.76
CA VAL A 562 -50.54 -19.09 0.19
C VAL A 562 -51.41 -17.84 0.43
N ASP A 563 -52.37 -17.89 1.36
CA ASP A 563 -53.33 -16.78 1.59
C ASP A 563 -52.65 -15.44 1.94
N VAL A 564 -51.49 -15.50 2.60
CA VAL A 564 -50.72 -14.31 3.03
C VAL A 564 -49.72 -13.82 1.98
N VAL A 565 -49.57 -14.53 0.85
CA VAL A 565 -48.64 -14.14 -0.22
C VAL A 565 -49.18 -12.90 -0.92
N THR A 566 -48.43 -11.81 -0.86
CA THR A 566 -48.80 -10.53 -1.50
C THR A 566 -48.03 -10.28 -2.79
N THR A 567 -46.92 -11.00 -3.00
CA THR A 567 -46.06 -10.85 -4.18
C THR A 567 -45.76 -12.23 -4.77
N CYS A 568 -46.28 -12.53 -5.96
CA CYS A 568 -46.08 -13.82 -6.64
C CYS A 568 -45.88 -13.73 -8.16
N TYR A 569 -45.75 -12.53 -8.74
CA TYR A 569 -45.58 -12.39 -10.19
C TYR A 569 -44.37 -13.16 -10.70
N TYR A 570 -44.51 -13.72 -11.91
CA TYR A 570 -43.56 -14.64 -12.54
C TYR A 570 -43.19 -15.88 -11.70
N PHE A 571 -44.07 -16.33 -10.77
CA PHE A 571 -43.79 -17.40 -9.81
C PHE A 571 -43.10 -18.63 -10.42
N SER A 572 -43.54 -19.03 -11.63
CA SER A 572 -43.01 -20.17 -12.35
C SER A 572 -43.02 -19.91 -13.88
N ASP A 573 -42.78 -18.67 -14.31
CA ASP A 573 -42.76 -18.38 -15.75
C ASP A 573 -41.64 -19.19 -16.44
N ASN A 574 -41.91 -19.70 -17.64
CA ASN A 574 -41.00 -20.58 -18.39
C ASN A 574 -40.53 -21.86 -17.62
N SER A 575 -41.31 -22.33 -16.64
CA SER A 575 -41.07 -23.58 -15.90
C SER A 575 -42.07 -24.68 -16.30
N PRO A 576 -41.73 -26.00 -16.18
CA PRO A 576 -42.67 -27.09 -16.47
C PRO A 576 -43.73 -27.31 -15.38
N LEU A 577 -43.76 -26.50 -14.31
CA LEU A 577 -44.73 -26.59 -13.23
C LEU A 577 -46.16 -26.42 -13.75
N THR A 578 -46.94 -27.49 -13.68
CA THR A 578 -48.33 -27.51 -14.19
C THR A 578 -49.32 -26.85 -13.24
N GLU A 579 -50.45 -26.36 -13.76
CA GLU A 579 -51.52 -25.74 -12.93
C GLU A 579 -52.08 -26.67 -11.84
N GLU A 580 -52.09 -27.99 -12.04
CA GLU A 580 -52.52 -28.97 -11.02
C GLU A 580 -51.56 -29.02 -9.84
N ASN A 581 -50.28 -28.78 -10.09
CA ASN A 581 -49.21 -28.81 -9.09
C ASN A 581 -48.97 -27.45 -8.43
N LYS A 582 -49.60 -26.36 -8.90
CA LYS A 582 -49.42 -25.00 -8.36
C LYS A 582 -50.32 -24.74 -7.15
N PRO A 583 -49.88 -23.92 -6.18
CA PRO A 583 -50.77 -23.43 -5.15
C PRO A 583 -51.80 -22.44 -5.73
N ASN A 584 -52.96 -22.35 -5.08
CA ASN A 584 -54.03 -21.44 -5.49
C ASN A 584 -53.82 -20.03 -4.92
N PHE A 585 -53.13 -19.16 -5.66
CA PHE A 585 -52.93 -17.76 -5.28
C PHE A 585 -54.24 -16.95 -5.37
N THR A 586 -54.68 -16.38 -4.25
CA THR A 586 -55.89 -15.53 -4.18
C THR A 586 -55.60 -14.05 -3.95
N SER A 587 -54.40 -13.73 -3.45
CA SER A 587 -53.98 -12.40 -3.00
C SER A 587 -53.03 -11.67 -3.97
N CYS A 588 -52.58 -12.34 -5.04
CA CYS A 588 -51.70 -11.80 -6.08
C CYS A 588 -51.88 -12.57 -7.41
N ASP A 589 -51.41 -11.99 -8.52
CA ASP A 589 -51.39 -12.63 -9.84
C ASP A 589 -50.00 -13.25 -10.09
N PRO A 590 -49.89 -14.57 -10.34
CA PRO A 590 -48.61 -15.24 -10.52
C PRO A 590 -48.00 -15.09 -11.92
N LEU A 591 -48.70 -14.44 -12.86
CA LEU A 591 -48.27 -14.22 -14.24
C LEU A 591 -47.33 -13.02 -14.43
#